data_AF-A0A922Y6Z7-F1
#
_entry.id   AF-A0A922Y6Z7-F1
#
_cell.length_a   1.000
_cell.length_b   1.000
_cell.length_c   1.000
_cell.angle_alpha   90.00
_cell.angle_beta   90.00
_cell.angle_gamma   90.00
#
_symmetry.space_group_name_H-M   'P 1'
#
loop_
_entity.id
_entity.type
_entity.pdbx_description
1 polymer ?
#
loop_
_entity_poly.entity_id
_entity_poly.type
_entity_poly.pdbx_seq_one_letter_code
_entity_poly.pdbx_strand_id
1 'polypeptide(L)'
;MSTPLPDASAACSRRRFLTMVSAFVPVGLAGCVSGPQQPFEARTPVHQNAAFLSMYDERPDERHPLPATDIDEVETRFLRQEVDYRTPERPGTIVVDTSARYLYLVRENGRA
;
A
#
# COMPACT_ATOMS: atom_id res chain seq x y z
N MET A 1 48.44 -51.58 -8.95
CA MET A 1 46.98 -51.51 -8.72
C MET A 1 46.77 -51.54 -7.21
N SER A 2 46.41 -50.38 -6.65
CA SER A 2 45.85 -50.13 -5.31
C SER A 2 46.66 -50.43 -4.03
N THR A 3 47.18 -49.35 -3.45
CA THR A 3 47.38 -49.12 -1.99
C THR A 3 46.00 -49.01 -1.28
N PRO A 4 45.83 -49.22 0.05
CA PRO A 4 46.33 -48.29 1.09
C PRO A 4 46.77 -48.89 2.46
N LEU A 5 47.50 -48.06 3.20
CA LEU A 5 47.88 -48.17 4.62
C LEU A 5 46.71 -47.84 5.56
N PRO A 6 46.69 -48.37 6.79
CA PRO A 6 46.02 -47.73 7.91
C PRO A 6 47.03 -47.35 9.01
N ASP A 7 47.13 -46.06 9.34
CA ASP A 7 47.36 -45.61 10.72
C ASP A 7 47.14 -44.11 10.83
N ALA A 8 46.13 -43.71 11.61
CA ALA A 8 46.08 -42.44 12.35
C ALA A 8 44.89 -42.48 13.32
N SER A 9 45.16 -43.01 14.51
CA SER A 9 44.28 -42.88 15.67
C SER A 9 44.32 -41.45 16.23
N ALA A 10 43.14 -41.01 16.68
CA ALA A 10 42.88 -40.06 17.76
C ALA A 10 43.21 -38.56 17.56
N ALA A 11 42.16 -37.74 17.52
CA ALA A 11 41.72 -36.95 18.70
C ALA A 11 40.69 -35.87 18.30
N CYS A 12 39.49 -36.25 17.87
CA CYS A 12 38.41 -35.27 17.68
C CYS A 12 37.65 -35.05 19.01
N SER A 13 38.09 -34.04 19.76
CA SER A 13 37.58 -33.66 21.08
C SER A 13 36.13 -33.15 21.02
N ARG A 14 35.16 -34.02 21.36
CA ARG A 14 33.73 -33.70 21.52
C ARG A 14 33.45 -32.56 22.52
N ARG A 15 34.38 -32.30 23.44
CA ARG A 15 34.27 -31.26 24.48
C ARG A 15 34.56 -29.85 23.95
N ARG A 16 35.37 -29.72 22.89
CA ARG A 16 35.69 -28.44 22.24
C ARG A 16 34.58 -27.95 21.31
N PHE A 17 33.78 -28.87 20.77
CA PHE A 17 32.64 -28.53 19.92
C PHE A 17 31.46 -27.94 20.70
N LEU A 18 31.19 -28.44 21.92
CA LEU A 18 30.08 -27.94 22.75
C LEU A 18 30.34 -26.56 23.38
N THR A 19 31.59 -26.17 23.58
CA THR A 19 31.94 -24.85 24.13
C THR A 19 31.92 -23.72 23.09
N MET A 20 32.02 -24.03 21.80
CA MET A 20 31.96 -23.03 20.72
C MET A 20 30.51 -22.63 20.38
N VAL A 21 29.54 -23.55 20.56
CA VAL A 21 28.13 -23.30 20.23
C VAL A 21 27.44 -22.42 21.28
N SER A 22 27.83 -22.47 22.57
CA SER A 22 27.16 -21.67 23.61
C SER A 22 27.53 -20.18 23.60
N ALA A 23 28.59 -19.79 22.90
CA ALA A 23 29.02 -18.39 22.83
C ALA A 23 28.28 -17.56 21.77
N PHE A 24 27.56 -18.18 20.83
CA PHE A 24 26.89 -17.48 19.70
C PHE A 24 25.37 -17.38 19.81
N VAL A 25 24.76 -17.89 20.88
CA VAL A 25 23.29 -17.86 21.07
C VAL A 25 22.73 -16.48 21.46
N PRO A 26 23.38 -15.61 22.26
CA PRO A 26 22.69 -14.43 22.79
C PRO A 26 22.61 -13.23 21.83
N VAL A 27 23.14 -13.30 20.61
CA VAL A 27 23.19 -12.14 19.66
C VAL A 27 22.03 -12.15 18.63
N GLY A 28 21.23 -13.22 18.57
CA GLY A 28 20.19 -13.36 17.53
C GLY A 28 18.84 -12.67 17.81
N LEU A 29 18.59 -12.13 19.00
CA LEU A 29 17.24 -11.75 19.45
C LEU A 29 16.83 -10.28 19.25
N ALA A 30 17.71 -9.41 18.75
CA ALA A 30 17.40 -7.98 18.54
C ALA A 30 16.90 -7.64 17.12
N GLY A 31 16.73 -8.63 16.22
CA GLY A 31 16.49 -8.39 14.79
C GLY A 31 15.02 -8.24 14.34
N CYS A 32 14.03 -8.48 15.19
CA CYS A 32 12.64 -8.64 14.71
C CYS A 32 11.80 -7.34 14.66
N VAL A 33 12.37 -6.16 14.90
CA VAL A 33 11.60 -4.90 14.85
C VAL A 33 12.33 -3.79 14.09
N SER A 34 12.71 -4.09 12.84
CA SER A 34 13.15 -3.09 11.88
C SER A 34 12.22 -3.10 10.67
N GLY A 35 10.94 -2.80 10.91
CA GLY A 35 9.99 -2.41 9.86
C GLY A 35 9.79 -0.89 9.95
N PRO A 36 9.79 -0.14 8.82
CA PRO A 36 9.46 1.28 8.87
C PRO A 36 8.07 1.43 9.50
N GLN A 37 7.96 2.27 10.54
CA GLN A 37 6.66 2.73 11.02
C GLN A 37 6.02 3.51 9.87
N GLN A 38 5.08 2.90 9.17
CA GLN A 38 4.11 3.67 8.41
C GLN A 38 3.41 4.57 9.43
N PRO A 39 3.39 5.90 9.20
CA PRO A 39 2.59 6.78 10.03
C PRO A 39 1.20 6.17 10.18
N PHE A 40 0.71 6.07 11.40
CA PHE A 40 -0.70 5.79 11.64
C PHE A 40 -1.46 7.00 11.09
N GLU A 41 -1.75 6.95 9.80
CA GLU A 41 -2.65 7.86 9.13
C GLU A 41 -4.00 7.54 9.72
N ALA A 42 -4.35 8.26 10.79
CA ALA A 42 -5.70 8.30 11.30
C ALA A 42 -6.59 8.45 10.08
N ARG A 43 -7.52 7.51 9.88
CA ARG A 43 -8.40 7.47 8.71
C ARG A 43 -9.30 8.70 8.78
N THR A 44 -8.78 9.85 8.37
CA THR A 44 -9.58 11.02 8.07
C THR A 44 -10.54 10.57 6.99
N PRO A 45 -11.82 10.90 7.11
CA PRO A 45 -12.73 10.67 6.01
C PRO A 45 -12.12 11.32 4.75
N VAL A 46 -12.16 10.60 3.63
CA VAL A 46 -11.40 10.92 2.39
C VAL A 46 -11.56 12.40 1.96
N HIS A 47 -12.71 13.00 2.26
CA HIS A 47 -13.03 14.39 1.97
C HIS A 47 -12.25 15.44 2.77
N GLN A 48 -11.54 15.04 3.85
CA GLN A 48 -10.74 15.94 4.69
C GLN A 48 -9.23 15.89 4.36
N ASN A 49 -8.82 15.14 3.33
CA ASN A 49 -7.42 15.12 2.88
C ASN A 49 -7.14 16.34 1.99
N ALA A 50 -6.02 17.03 2.20
CA ALA A 50 -5.57 18.15 1.38
C ALA A 50 -5.52 17.81 -0.13
N ALA A 51 -5.11 16.59 -0.48
CA ALA A 51 -5.08 16.13 -1.88
C ALA A 51 -6.48 15.96 -2.49
N PHE A 52 -7.51 15.75 -1.67
CA PHE A 52 -8.90 15.69 -2.12
C PHE A 52 -9.48 17.10 -2.24
N LEU A 53 -9.23 17.97 -1.25
CA LEU A 53 -9.69 19.36 -1.24
C LEU A 53 -9.14 20.16 -2.45
N SER A 54 -7.88 19.91 -2.84
CA SER A 54 -7.29 20.57 -4.01
C SER A 54 -7.99 20.24 -5.34
N MET A 55 -8.83 19.20 -5.40
CA MET A 55 -9.66 18.90 -6.58
C MET A 55 -10.83 19.88 -6.76
N TYR A 56 -11.24 20.56 -5.68
CA TYR A 56 -12.38 21.48 -5.65
C TYR A 56 -11.96 22.94 -5.40
N ASP A 57 -10.65 23.20 -5.46
CA ASP A 57 -10.08 24.52 -5.30
C ASP A 57 -10.39 25.41 -6.52
N GLU A 58 -10.14 26.71 -6.38
CA GLU A 58 -10.32 27.65 -7.47
C GLU A 58 -9.44 27.33 -8.68
N ARG A 59 -10.00 27.53 -9.89
CA ARG A 59 -9.28 27.40 -11.16
C ARG A 59 -9.43 28.68 -11.99
N PRO A 60 -8.68 29.75 -11.66
CA PRO A 60 -8.81 31.05 -12.31
C PRO A 60 -8.28 31.06 -13.75
N ASP A 61 -7.36 30.14 -14.08
CA ASP A 61 -6.67 30.09 -15.38
C ASP A 61 -7.43 29.30 -16.47
N GLU A 62 -8.62 28.78 -16.17
CA GLU A 62 -9.46 28.11 -17.16
C GLU A 62 -10.12 29.10 -18.12
N ARG A 63 -10.57 28.63 -19.29
CA ARG A 63 -11.36 29.45 -20.24
C ARG A 63 -12.58 30.08 -19.55
N HIS A 64 -13.18 29.34 -18.62
CA HIS A 64 -14.27 29.79 -17.76
C HIS A 64 -13.80 29.63 -16.32
N PRO A 65 -13.39 30.71 -15.63
CA PRO A 65 -12.84 30.63 -14.28
C PRO A 65 -13.81 29.92 -13.33
N LEU A 66 -13.29 28.93 -12.60
CA LEU A 66 -14.05 28.18 -11.61
C LEU A 66 -13.72 28.73 -10.21
N PRO A 67 -14.70 29.19 -9.42
CA PRO A 67 -14.47 29.51 -8.02
C PRO A 67 -14.22 28.23 -7.20
N ALA A 68 -13.58 28.37 -6.04
CA ALA A 68 -13.50 27.28 -5.08
C ALA A 68 -14.92 26.80 -4.70
N THR A 69 -15.11 25.48 -4.69
CA THR A 69 -16.39 24.87 -4.34
C THR A 69 -16.42 24.52 -2.87
N ASP A 70 -17.40 25.03 -2.13
CA ASP A 70 -17.66 24.59 -0.77
C ASP A 70 -18.32 23.20 -0.79
N ILE A 71 -17.53 22.19 -0.42
CA ILE A 71 -17.98 20.80 -0.40
C ILE A 71 -18.58 20.38 0.95
N ASP A 72 -18.57 21.24 1.97
CA ASP A 72 -19.18 20.97 3.27
C ASP A 72 -20.72 20.99 3.17
N GLU A 73 -21.26 21.71 2.17
CA GLU A 73 -22.69 21.72 1.85
C GLU A 73 -23.15 20.46 1.08
N VAL A 74 -22.23 19.62 0.62
CA VAL A 74 -22.51 18.44 -0.20
C VAL A 74 -22.53 17.19 0.67
N GLU A 75 -23.62 16.40 0.59
CA GLU A 75 -23.66 15.13 1.29
C GLU A 75 -22.52 14.20 0.83
N THR A 76 -21.81 13.57 1.78
CA THR A 76 -20.60 12.77 1.51
C THR A 76 -20.79 11.71 0.42
N ARG A 77 -22.01 11.17 0.25
CA ARG A 77 -22.32 10.17 -0.79
C ARG A 77 -22.20 10.68 -2.23
N PHE A 78 -22.25 12.01 -2.44
CA PHE A 78 -22.16 12.64 -3.75
C PHE A 78 -20.75 13.18 -4.05
N LEU A 79 -19.86 13.15 -3.06
CA LEU A 79 -18.46 13.48 -3.28
C LEU A 79 -17.79 12.42 -4.17
N ARG A 80 -16.79 12.84 -4.95
CA ARG A 80 -16.04 11.96 -5.84
C ARG A 80 -15.48 10.76 -5.07
N GLN A 81 -15.77 9.56 -5.55
CA GLN A 81 -15.34 8.31 -4.96
C GLN A 81 -15.18 7.25 -6.04
N GLU A 82 -14.31 6.27 -5.79
CA GLU A 82 -14.18 5.13 -6.69
C GLU A 82 -15.19 4.05 -6.28
N VAL A 83 -16.08 3.66 -7.18
CA VAL A 83 -17.16 2.69 -6.92
C VAL A 83 -17.06 1.49 -7.84
N ASP A 84 -17.69 0.39 -7.45
CA ASP A 84 -17.92 -0.72 -8.37
C ASP A 84 -18.98 -0.29 -9.40
N TYR A 85 -18.65 -0.41 -10.67
CA TYR A 85 -19.51 0.01 -11.78
C TYR A 85 -19.32 -0.91 -12.98
N ARG A 86 -20.27 -1.84 -13.15
CA ARG A 86 -20.28 -2.77 -14.29
C ARG A 86 -21.12 -2.18 -15.40
N THR A 87 -20.48 -1.87 -16.52
CA THR A 87 -21.11 -1.26 -17.70
C THR A 87 -20.52 -1.86 -18.98
N PRO A 88 -21.27 -1.93 -20.09
CA PRO A 88 -20.72 -2.28 -21.40
C PRO A 88 -19.88 -1.16 -22.03
N GLU A 89 -19.93 0.05 -21.48
CA GLU A 89 -19.18 1.19 -22.00
C GLU A 89 -17.66 1.03 -21.83
N ARG A 90 -16.89 1.65 -22.73
CA ARG A 90 -15.42 1.55 -22.72
C ARG A 90 -14.82 2.42 -21.61
N PRO A 91 -13.68 2.02 -21.00
CA PRO A 91 -12.93 2.90 -20.10
C PRO A 91 -12.61 4.26 -20.72
N GLY A 92 -12.71 5.32 -19.92
CA GLY A 92 -12.61 6.72 -20.36
C GLY A 92 -13.93 7.38 -20.76
N THR A 93 -15.03 6.61 -20.81
CA THR A 93 -16.37 7.14 -21.12
C THR A 93 -16.99 7.82 -19.89
N ILE A 94 -17.68 8.94 -20.10
CA ILE A 94 -18.52 9.56 -19.07
C ILE A 94 -19.97 9.11 -19.28
N VAL A 95 -20.56 8.50 -18.26
CA VAL A 95 -21.99 8.12 -18.23
C VAL A 95 -22.72 9.02 -17.25
N VAL A 96 -23.80 9.65 -17.69
CA VAL A 96 -24.61 10.56 -16.86
C VAL A 96 -25.96 9.91 -16.59
N ASP A 97 -26.22 9.56 -15.33
CA ASP A 97 -27.52 9.11 -14.87
C ASP A 97 -28.27 10.28 -14.23
N THR A 98 -29.13 10.92 -15.03
CA THR A 98 -29.93 12.06 -14.60
C THR A 98 -31.03 11.70 -13.61
N SER A 99 -31.48 10.44 -13.60
CA SER A 99 -32.54 9.96 -12.72
C SER A 99 -32.03 9.81 -11.29
N ALA A 100 -30.86 9.20 -11.13
CA ALA A 100 -30.20 9.00 -9.84
C ALA A 100 -29.28 10.16 -9.43
N ARG A 101 -28.99 11.09 -10.37
CA ARG A 101 -28.09 12.24 -10.19
C ARG A 101 -26.64 11.84 -9.93
N TYR A 102 -26.16 10.87 -10.70
CA TYR A 102 -24.76 10.42 -10.65
C TYR A 102 -24.07 10.61 -12.01
N LEU A 103 -22.77 10.86 -11.93
CA LEU A 103 -21.86 10.89 -13.07
C LEU A 103 -20.79 9.82 -12.83
N TYR A 104 -20.59 8.96 -13.81
CA TYR A 104 -19.59 7.89 -13.75
C TYR A 104 -18.52 8.14 -14.82
N LEU A 105 -17.25 8.15 -14.42
CA LEU A 105 -16.13 8.02 -15.33
C LEU A 105 -15.77 6.54 -15.39
N VAL A 106 -16.06 5.86 -16.49
CA VAL A 106 -15.77 4.42 -16.61
C VAL A 106 -14.27 4.19 -16.55
N ARG A 107 -13.84 3.31 -15.64
CA ARG A 107 -12.46 2.86 -15.49
C ARG A 107 -12.35 1.38 -15.86
N GLU A 108 -11.11 0.89 -15.89
CA GLU A 108 -10.83 -0.53 -16.04
C GLU A 108 -11.31 -1.33 -14.81
N ASN A 109 -11.36 -2.66 -14.94
CA ASN A 109 -11.71 -3.60 -13.86
C ASN A 109 -13.11 -3.39 -13.25
N GLY A 110 -14.04 -2.80 -14.00
CA GLY A 110 -15.43 -2.61 -13.57
C GLY A 110 -15.56 -1.57 -12.46
N ARG A 111 -14.79 -0.47 -12.54
CA ARG A 111 -14.78 0.64 -11.59
C ARG A 111 -15.23 1.95 -12.25
N ALA A 112 -15.60 2.93 -11.44
CA ALA A 112 -15.80 4.32 -11.86
C ALA A 112 -15.27 5.30 -10.82
#